data_AF-A0A6L3X4R8-F1
#
_entry.id   AF-A0A6L3X4R8-F1
#
_cell.length_a   1.000
_cell.length_b   1.000
_cell.length_c   1.000
_cell.angle_alpha   90.00
_cell.angle_beta   90.00
_cell.angle_gamma   90.00
#
_symmetry.space_group_name_H-M   'P 1'
#
loop_
_entity.id
_entity.type
_entity.pdbx_description
1 polymer ?
#
loop_
_entity_poly.entity_id
_entity_poly.type
_entity_poly.pdbx_seq_one_letter_code
_entity_poly.pdbx_strand_id
1 'polypeptide(L)'
;GLYGHSQAAKAHLLAALCGSGDERLNVTPGQRTFDYFSHINPGHAPTNMAVRFSRASREVADDAFPLRLRLVTEAELVQLFIARTTLDPQIRAVDKLVIEARLEKWRALRQPQSVPGMTAREVATIARFWQSVVPGAKQHIDDALWHQFALLVPSLDLSTRASVWSLLWGEQQELTQQWLKFAQVLHQTSHASALAAPLSLLV
;
A
#
# COMPACT_ATOMS: atom_id res chain seq x y z
N GLY A 1 -15.37 7.67 4.08
CA GLY A 1 -14.13 8.46 4.19
C GLY A 1 -14.29 9.74 3.40
N LEU A 2 -13.60 10.80 3.77
CA LEU A 2 -13.59 12.07 3.02
C LEU A 2 -12.40 12.05 2.06
N TYR A 3 -12.68 12.09 0.76
CA TYR A 3 -11.67 12.07 -0.32
C TYR A 3 -11.94 13.22 -1.29
N GLY A 4 -10.89 13.83 -1.83
CA GLY A 4 -11.03 14.92 -2.80
C GLY A 4 -9.92 15.97 -2.72
N HIS A 5 -9.90 16.86 -3.71
CA HIS A 5 -8.86 17.88 -3.91
C HIS A 5 -9.01 19.08 -2.98
N SER A 6 -10.24 19.55 -2.72
CA SER A 6 -10.49 20.73 -1.89
C SER A 6 -10.25 20.42 -0.41
N GLN A 7 -9.13 20.92 0.13
CA GLN A 7 -8.81 20.75 1.55
C GLN A 7 -9.77 21.55 2.44
N ALA A 8 -10.10 22.78 2.03
CA ALA A 8 -11.06 23.63 2.74
C ALA A 8 -12.43 22.97 2.87
N ALA A 9 -12.94 22.35 1.80
CA ALA A 9 -14.21 21.63 1.86
C ALA A 9 -14.15 20.41 2.80
N LYS A 10 -13.04 19.67 2.80
CA LYS A 10 -12.84 18.54 3.73
C LYS A 10 -12.76 19.01 5.19
N ALA A 11 -12.06 20.10 5.45
CA ALA A 11 -11.97 20.69 6.78
C ALA A 11 -13.34 21.16 7.27
N HIS A 12 -14.09 21.88 6.43
CA HIS A 12 -15.46 22.30 6.75
C HIS A 12 -16.38 21.11 7.03
N LEU A 13 -16.34 20.06 6.20
CA LEU A 13 -17.13 18.84 6.44
C LEU A 13 -16.71 18.12 7.73
N LEU A 14 -15.42 18.07 8.06
CA LEU A 14 -14.95 17.50 9.32
C LEU A 14 -15.45 18.31 10.52
N ALA A 15 -15.38 19.65 10.45
CA ALA A 15 -15.88 20.52 11.52
C ALA A 15 -17.40 20.38 11.69
N ALA A 16 -18.16 20.35 10.60
CA ALA A 16 -19.62 20.24 10.64
C ALA A 16 -20.10 18.86 11.15
N LEU A 17 -19.42 17.77 10.78
CA LEU A 17 -19.85 16.41 11.12
C LEU A 17 -19.29 15.89 12.44
N CYS A 18 -18.09 16.32 12.82
CA CYS A 18 -17.36 15.79 13.98
C CYS A 18 -17.03 16.87 15.02
N GLY A 19 -17.33 18.14 14.75
CA GLY A 19 -16.99 19.24 15.64
C GLY A 19 -17.86 19.25 16.90
N SER A 20 -17.26 19.70 18.01
CA SER A 20 -17.96 19.87 19.28
C SER A 20 -18.54 21.28 19.41
N GLY A 21 -19.51 21.64 18.56
CA GLY A 21 -20.28 22.91 18.62
C GLY A 21 -19.50 24.23 18.38
N ASP A 22 -18.20 24.25 18.61
CA ASP A 22 -17.30 25.41 18.57
C ASP A 22 -16.32 25.33 17.38
N GLU A 23 -16.71 24.66 16.29
CA GLU A 23 -15.90 24.37 15.09
C GLU A 23 -14.57 23.62 15.33
N ARG A 24 -14.28 23.22 16.58
CA ARG A 24 -13.10 22.46 16.99
C ARG A 24 -13.30 20.97 16.82
N LEU A 25 -12.21 20.29 16.46
CA LEU A 25 -12.18 18.83 16.38
C LEU A 25 -11.20 18.28 17.42
N ASN A 26 -11.73 17.98 18.61
CA ASN A 26 -10.94 17.42 19.69
C ASN A 26 -10.57 15.97 19.41
N VAL A 27 -9.27 15.67 19.43
CA VAL A 27 -8.70 14.33 19.29
C VAL A 27 -7.81 14.01 20.47
N THR A 28 -7.89 12.77 20.95
CA THR A 28 -7.17 12.34 22.15
C THR A 28 -6.26 11.16 21.84
N PRO A 29 -5.09 11.38 21.22
CA PRO A 29 -4.05 10.37 21.09
C PRO A 29 -3.38 10.13 22.46
N GLY A 30 -3.54 8.93 23.03
CA GLY A 30 -3.04 8.60 24.36
C GLY A 30 -3.83 9.34 25.45
N GLN A 31 -3.13 10.02 26.35
CA GLN A 31 -3.74 10.75 27.48
C GLN A 31 -3.91 12.26 27.23
N ARG A 32 -3.50 12.77 26.06
CA ARG A 32 -3.51 14.21 25.75
C ARG A 32 -4.59 14.54 24.73
N THR A 33 -5.34 15.61 24.96
CA THR A 33 -6.35 16.12 24.02
C THR A 33 -5.78 17.30 23.23
N PHE A 34 -5.96 17.27 21.91
CA PHE A 34 -5.56 18.31 20.98
C PHE A 34 -6.76 18.72 20.12
N ASP A 35 -6.81 19.98 19.74
CA ASP A 35 -7.67 20.38 18.61
C ASP A 35 -6.93 20.10 17.30
N TYR A 36 -7.50 19.22 16.48
CA TYR A 36 -6.91 18.74 15.23
C TYR A 36 -6.58 19.89 14.27
N PHE A 37 -7.45 20.90 14.16
CA PHE A 37 -7.24 21.97 13.18
C PHE A 37 -6.16 22.96 13.57
N SER A 38 -5.93 23.18 14.87
CA SER A 38 -4.91 24.12 15.35
C SER A 38 -3.56 23.45 15.64
N HIS A 39 -3.57 22.24 16.19
CA HIS A 39 -2.36 21.59 16.68
C HIS A 39 -1.78 20.53 15.75
N ILE A 40 -2.59 19.90 14.88
CA ILE A 40 -2.17 18.77 14.04
C ILE A 40 -2.20 19.11 12.55
N ASN A 41 -3.23 19.82 12.08
CA ASN A 41 -3.34 20.23 10.68
C ASN A 41 -3.64 21.75 10.57
N PRO A 42 -2.70 22.59 11.02
CA PRO A 42 -2.83 24.04 10.91
C PRO A 42 -2.94 24.45 9.44
N GLY A 43 -3.92 25.31 9.14
CA GLY A 43 -4.15 25.81 7.77
C GLY A 43 -4.76 24.80 6.79
N HIS A 44 -5.18 23.62 7.27
CA HIS A 44 -5.81 22.58 6.46
C HIS A 44 -4.94 22.12 5.27
N ALA A 45 -3.63 22.02 5.48
CA ALA A 45 -2.71 21.53 4.47
C ALA A 45 -3.03 20.05 4.11
N PRO A 46 -2.67 19.60 2.90
CA PRO A 46 -2.70 18.18 2.58
C PRO A 46 -1.79 17.41 3.54
N THR A 47 -2.33 16.36 4.16
CA THR A 47 -1.56 15.50 5.06
C THR A 47 -0.71 14.51 4.27
N ASN A 48 0.51 14.23 4.75
CA ASN A 48 1.41 13.24 4.14
C ASN A 48 0.91 11.78 4.28
N MET A 49 -0.10 11.56 5.12
CA MET A 49 -0.71 10.27 5.37
C MET A 49 -2.23 10.41 5.49
N ALA A 50 -2.95 9.31 5.23
CA ALA A 50 -4.37 9.25 5.50
C ALA A 50 -4.63 9.17 7.01
N VAL A 51 -5.43 10.09 7.54
CA VAL A 51 -5.81 10.12 8.96
C VAL A 51 -7.19 9.47 9.12
N ARG A 52 -7.32 8.58 10.11
CA ARG A 52 -8.61 7.97 10.49
C ARG A 52 -8.93 8.28 11.94
N PHE A 53 -10.00 9.02 12.17
CA PHE A 53 -10.57 9.23 13.50
C PHE A 53 -11.41 8.01 13.90
N SER A 54 -11.34 7.63 15.17
CA SER A 54 -12.09 6.52 15.74
C SER A 54 -12.63 6.91 17.11
N ARG A 55 -13.86 6.52 17.41
CA ARG A 55 -14.46 6.70 18.74
C ARG A 55 -14.04 5.61 19.73
N ALA A 56 -13.49 4.50 19.24
CA ALA A 56 -13.01 3.43 20.10
C ALA A 56 -11.78 3.90 20.88
N SER A 57 -11.93 4.07 22.19
CA SER A 57 -10.82 4.21 23.13
C SER A 57 -10.10 2.87 23.19
N ARG A 58 -8.86 2.83 22.69
CA ARG A 58 -8.00 1.67 22.83
C ARG A 58 -6.95 2.00 23.86
N GLU A 59 -6.67 1.05 24.75
CA GLU A 59 -5.53 1.18 25.65
C GLU A 59 -4.27 1.37 24.81
N VAL A 60 -3.64 2.53 25.02
CA VAL A 60 -2.32 2.83 24.47
C VAL A 60 -1.33 2.10 25.36
N ALA A 61 -0.56 1.18 24.77
CA ALA A 61 0.42 0.39 25.51
C ALA A 61 1.61 1.24 26.00
N ASP A 62 1.94 2.30 25.27
CA ASP A 62 3.03 3.23 25.58
C ASP A 62 2.63 4.66 25.15
N ASP A 63 2.58 5.57 26.11
CA ASP A 63 2.24 6.98 25.88
C ASP A 63 3.23 7.71 24.95
N ALA A 64 4.44 7.19 24.77
CA ALA A 64 5.40 7.70 23.78
C ALA A 64 4.97 7.40 22.33
N PHE A 65 4.13 6.39 22.12
CA PHE A 65 3.65 5.94 20.81
C PHE A 65 2.11 5.87 20.74
N PRO A 66 1.41 7.00 20.93
CA PRO A 66 -0.04 7.01 21.08
C PRO A 66 -0.79 6.79 19.77
N LEU A 67 -0.10 6.85 18.62
CA LEU A 67 -0.71 6.65 17.31
C LEU A 67 -0.56 5.20 16.86
N ARG A 68 -1.54 4.74 16.08
CA ARG A 68 -1.46 3.46 15.36
C ARG A 68 -1.27 3.73 13.88
N LEU A 69 -0.06 3.47 13.40
CA LEU A 69 0.26 3.52 11.97
C LEU A 69 -0.14 2.18 11.34
N ARG A 70 -1.01 2.21 10.32
CA ARG A 70 -1.30 1.03 9.51
C ARG A 70 -0.37 1.04 8.30
N LEU A 71 0.37 -0.05 8.12
CA LEU A 71 1.26 -0.20 6.98
C LEU A 71 0.50 -0.79 5.79
N VAL A 72 0.92 -0.41 4.58
CA VAL A 72 0.49 -1.09 3.36
C VAL A 72 1.14 -2.47 3.30
N THR A 73 0.42 -3.47 2.81
CA THR A 73 1.02 -4.79 2.55
C THR A 73 1.85 -4.76 1.27
N GLU A 74 2.67 -5.78 1.03
CA GLU A 74 3.36 -5.91 -0.27
C GLU A 74 2.36 -5.98 -1.43
N ALA A 75 1.22 -6.64 -1.23
CA ALA A 75 0.20 -6.77 -2.25
C ALA A 75 -0.49 -5.44 -2.58
N GLU A 76 -0.83 -4.66 -1.55
CA GLU A 76 -1.34 -3.29 -1.72
C GLU A 76 -0.30 -2.39 -2.39
N LEU A 77 0.98 -2.55 -2.05
CA LEU A 77 2.08 -1.84 -2.68
C LEU A 77 2.20 -2.19 -4.18
N VAL A 78 2.09 -3.46 -4.57
CA VAL A 78 2.04 -3.85 -6.00
C VAL A 78 0.86 -3.18 -6.71
N GLN A 79 -0.32 -3.17 -6.10
CA GLN A 79 -1.51 -2.50 -6.68
C GLN A 79 -1.30 -0.99 -6.85
N LEU A 80 -0.67 -0.31 -5.88
CA LEU A 80 -0.31 1.11 -6.00
C LEU A 80 0.62 1.37 -7.18
N PHE A 81 1.61 0.49 -7.39
CA PHE A 81 2.52 0.62 -8.52
C PHE A 81 1.80 0.41 -9.84
N ILE A 82 0.95 -0.62 -9.96
CA ILE A 82 0.10 -0.85 -11.14
C ILE A 82 -0.76 0.40 -11.42
N ALA A 83 -1.46 0.92 -10.40
CA ALA A 83 -2.32 2.10 -10.56
C ALA A 83 -1.53 3.32 -11.06
N ARG A 84 -0.35 3.57 -10.48
CA ARG A 84 0.55 4.64 -10.94
C ARG A 84 0.98 4.41 -12.38
N THR A 85 1.30 3.17 -12.75
CA THR A 85 1.72 2.88 -14.11
C THR A 85 0.57 3.11 -15.08
N THR A 86 -0.67 2.70 -14.78
CA THR A 86 -1.80 2.92 -15.71
C THR A 86 -2.08 4.38 -16.10
N LEU A 87 -1.50 5.36 -15.40
CA LEU A 87 -1.52 6.77 -15.79
C LEU A 87 -0.57 7.11 -16.96
N ASP A 88 0.41 6.25 -17.24
CA ASP A 88 1.38 6.41 -18.32
C ASP A 88 0.98 5.54 -19.54
N PRO A 89 0.65 6.15 -20.69
CA PRO A 89 0.26 5.41 -21.89
C PRO A 89 1.41 4.60 -22.52
N GLN A 90 2.67 4.91 -22.21
CA GLN A 90 3.86 4.33 -22.85
C GLN A 90 4.28 2.95 -22.31
N ILE A 91 3.55 2.41 -21.34
CA ILE A 91 3.93 1.11 -20.76
C ILE A 91 3.83 0.01 -21.81
N ARG A 92 4.98 -0.64 -21.97
CA ARG A 92 5.17 -1.82 -22.80
C ARG A 92 4.61 -3.04 -22.07
N ALA A 93 3.77 -3.79 -22.75
CA ALA A 93 3.40 -5.12 -22.28
C ALA A 93 4.51 -6.12 -22.57
N VAL A 94 4.75 -7.05 -21.63
CA VAL A 94 5.70 -8.14 -21.81
C VAL A 94 5.02 -9.29 -22.54
N ASP A 95 5.69 -9.85 -23.54
CA ASP A 95 5.16 -10.95 -24.34
C ASP A 95 4.98 -12.22 -23.50
N LYS A 96 3.88 -12.94 -23.75
CA LYS A 96 3.51 -14.16 -23.02
C LYS A 96 4.63 -15.22 -23.04
N LEU A 97 5.30 -15.44 -24.17
CA LEU A 97 6.38 -16.41 -24.30
C LEU A 97 7.59 -16.04 -23.41
N VAL A 98 7.86 -14.74 -23.27
CA VAL A 98 8.92 -14.24 -22.39
C VAL A 98 8.55 -14.47 -20.93
N ILE A 99 7.28 -14.27 -20.57
CA ILE A 99 6.77 -14.52 -19.22
C ILE A 99 6.89 -16.01 -18.86
N GLU A 100 6.46 -16.90 -19.76
CA GLU A 100 6.56 -18.36 -19.58
C GLU A 100 8.02 -18.81 -19.42
N ALA A 101 8.94 -18.33 -20.27
CA ALA A 101 10.36 -18.67 -20.17
C ALA A 101 11.00 -18.20 -18.84
N ARG A 102 10.56 -17.05 -18.30
CA ARG A 102 11.04 -16.53 -17.00
C ARG A 102 10.43 -17.28 -15.83
N LEU A 103 9.17 -17.70 -15.96
CA LEU A 103 8.51 -18.47 -14.93
C LEU A 103 9.26 -19.77 -14.63
N GLU A 104 9.78 -20.46 -15.64
CA GLU A 104 10.62 -21.64 -15.44
C GLU A 104 11.92 -21.30 -14.69
N LYS A 105 12.55 -20.15 -15.00
CA LYS A 105 13.74 -19.69 -14.26
C LYS A 105 13.42 -19.37 -12.81
N TRP A 106 12.29 -18.71 -12.53
CA TRP A 106 11.88 -18.37 -11.17
C TRP A 106 11.49 -19.60 -10.35
N ARG A 107 10.96 -20.65 -10.98
CA ARG A 107 10.71 -21.93 -10.29
C ARG A 107 11.98 -22.54 -9.72
N ALA A 108 13.11 -22.41 -10.41
CA ALA A 108 14.41 -22.86 -9.91
C ALA A 108 14.94 -22.02 -8.72
N LEU A 109 14.42 -20.81 -8.52
CA LEU A 109 14.79 -19.91 -7.42
C LEU A 109 13.85 -20.02 -6.20
N ARG A 110 12.94 -21.00 -6.22
CA ARG A 110 12.03 -21.27 -5.10
C ARG A 110 12.82 -21.58 -3.83
N GLN A 111 12.43 -20.92 -2.75
CA GLN A 111 12.96 -21.16 -1.43
C GLN A 111 12.36 -22.44 -0.82
N PRO A 112 13.13 -23.19 0.01
CA PRO A 112 12.63 -24.40 0.66
C PRO A 112 11.45 -24.15 1.61
N GLN A 113 11.37 -22.95 2.19
CA GLN A 113 10.30 -22.51 3.06
C GLN A 113 9.53 -21.36 2.43
N SER A 114 8.25 -21.20 2.79
CA SER A 114 7.47 -20.04 2.39
C SER A 114 8.14 -18.77 2.90
N VAL A 115 8.27 -17.77 2.04
CA VAL A 115 8.86 -16.49 2.40
C VAL A 115 7.73 -15.56 2.86
N PRO A 116 7.84 -14.92 4.04
CA PRO A 116 6.82 -13.98 4.53
C PRO A 116 6.54 -12.82 3.56
N GLY A 117 5.34 -12.25 3.67
CA GLY A 117 4.96 -11.00 3.02
C GLY A 117 3.99 -11.12 1.85
N MET A 118 3.79 -12.32 1.29
CA MET A 118 2.81 -12.55 0.22
C MET A 118 2.18 -13.94 0.28
N THR A 119 0.87 -14.01 0.10
CA THR A 119 0.10 -15.26 0.02
C THR A 119 -0.48 -15.47 -1.38
N ALA A 120 -0.84 -16.71 -1.74
CA ALA A 120 -1.49 -17.02 -3.01
C ALA A 120 -2.80 -16.22 -3.23
N ARG A 121 -3.56 -15.99 -2.14
CA ARG A 121 -4.79 -15.19 -2.17
C ARG A 121 -4.54 -13.72 -2.50
N GLU A 122 -3.45 -13.17 -1.99
CA GLU A 122 -3.02 -11.79 -2.31
C GLU A 122 -2.60 -11.68 -3.77
N VAL A 123 -1.88 -12.66 -4.30
CA VAL A 123 -1.55 -12.73 -5.74
C VAL A 123 -2.81 -12.75 -6.60
N ALA A 124 -3.81 -13.56 -6.24
CA ALA A 124 -5.11 -13.55 -6.93
C ALA A 124 -5.86 -12.20 -6.81
N THR A 125 -5.61 -11.45 -5.74
CA THR A 125 -6.19 -10.11 -5.57
C THR A 125 -5.46 -9.08 -6.44
N ILE A 126 -4.13 -9.18 -6.57
CA ILE A 126 -3.33 -8.40 -7.53
C ILE A 126 -3.79 -8.70 -8.97
N ALA A 127 -3.97 -9.98 -9.32
CA ALA A 127 -4.42 -10.41 -10.64
C ALA A 127 -5.74 -9.73 -11.05
N ARG A 128 -6.76 -9.82 -10.17
CA ARG A 128 -8.07 -9.19 -10.38
C ARG A 128 -7.96 -7.67 -10.48
N PHE A 129 -7.13 -7.04 -9.64
CA PHE A 129 -6.90 -5.60 -9.71
C PHE A 129 -6.28 -5.20 -11.04
N TRP A 130 -5.21 -5.87 -11.46
CA TRP A 130 -4.53 -5.63 -12.74
C TRP A 130 -5.48 -5.79 -13.93
N GLN A 131 -6.27 -6.86 -13.96
CA GLN A 131 -7.29 -7.10 -15.01
C GLN A 131 -8.34 -5.98 -15.05
N SER A 132 -8.66 -5.34 -13.92
CA SER A 132 -9.65 -4.26 -13.85
C SER A 132 -9.15 -2.89 -14.33
N VAL A 133 -7.84 -2.65 -14.29
CA VAL A 133 -7.23 -1.34 -14.61
C VAL A 133 -6.43 -1.34 -15.91
N VAL A 134 -5.91 -2.50 -16.34
CA VAL A 134 -5.12 -2.61 -17.57
C VAL A 134 -6.04 -2.93 -18.75
N PRO A 135 -5.96 -2.21 -19.89
CA PRO A 135 -6.77 -2.51 -21.07
C PRO A 135 -6.51 -3.93 -21.59
N GLY A 136 -7.57 -4.64 -22.02
CA GLY A 136 -7.48 -6.03 -22.49
C GLY A 136 -6.42 -6.30 -23.56
N ALA A 137 -6.18 -5.34 -24.47
CA ALA A 137 -5.14 -5.45 -25.50
C ALA A 137 -3.70 -5.54 -24.95
N LYS A 138 -3.46 -5.11 -23.71
CA LYS A 138 -2.18 -5.20 -23.00
C LYS A 138 -2.16 -6.35 -21.99
N GLN A 139 -3.21 -7.16 -21.90
CA GLN A 139 -3.32 -8.23 -20.92
C GLN A 139 -2.73 -9.56 -21.44
N HIS A 140 -1.40 -9.70 -21.40
CA HIS A 140 -0.71 -10.91 -21.87
C HIS A 140 -0.57 -12.03 -20.83
N ILE A 141 -0.97 -11.77 -19.57
CA ILE A 141 -0.99 -12.76 -18.48
C ILE A 141 -2.41 -13.30 -18.37
N ASP A 142 -2.61 -14.54 -18.82
CA ASP A 142 -3.90 -15.23 -18.72
C ASP A 142 -4.12 -15.84 -17.32
N ASP A 143 -5.32 -16.39 -17.10
CA ASP A 143 -5.70 -16.98 -15.81
C ASP A 143 -4.81 -18.16 -15.42
N ALA A 144 -4.29 -18.92 -16.39
CA ALA A 144 -3.38 -20.03 -16.14
C ALA A 144 -2.02 -19.54 -15.62
N LEU A 145 -1.46 -18.48 -16.21
CA LEU A 145 -0.24 -17.85 -15.73
C LEU A 145 -0.42 -17.22 -14.35
N TRP A 146 -1.54 -16.53 -14.11
CA TRP A 146 -1.86 -15.98 -12.80
C TRP A 146 -1.96 -17.06 -11.72
N HIS A 147 -2.57 -18.20 -12.06
CA HIS A 147 -2.61 -19.36 -11.16
C HIS A 147 -1.21 -19.86 -10.83
N GLN A 148 -0.32 -19.96 -11.83
CA GLN A 148 1.07 -20.37 -11.59
C GLN A 148 1.85 -19.35 -10.75
N PHE A 149 1.64 -18.05 -10.95
CA PHE A 149 2.20 -17.03 -10.06
C PHE A 149 1.70 -17.15 -8.63
N ALA A 150 0.41 -17.42 -8.43
CA ALA A 150 -0.17 -17.60 -7.08
C ALA A 150 0.48 -18.77 -6.32
N LEU A 151 0.87 -19.84 -7.03
CA LEU A 151 1.58 -20.99 -6.46
C LEU A 151 3.08 -20.74 -6.25
N LEU A 152 3.69 -19.86 -7.05
CA LEU A 152 5.14 -19.64 -7.03
C LEU A 152 5.56 -18.50 -6.11
N VAL A 153 4.94 -17.32 -6.25
CA VAL A 153 5.36 -16.07 -5.60
C VAL A 153 5.53 -16.18 -4.08
N PRO A 154 4.66 -16.86 -3.31
CA PRO A 154 4.85 -17.01 -1.85
C PRO A 154 6.13 -17.75 -1.44
N SER A 155 6.73 -18.48 -2.38
CA SER A 155 7.97 -19.24 -2.19
C SER A 155 9.20 -18.55 -2.77
N LEU A 156 9.07 -17.29 -3.22
CA LEU A 156 10.16 -16.51 -3.79
C LEU A 156 10.72 -15.51 -2.78
N ASP A 157 12.03 -15.28 -2.85
CA ASP A 157 12.68 -14.20 -2.12
C ASP A 157 12.23 -12.81 -2.64
N LEU A 158 12.59 -11.76 -1.90
CA LEU A 158 12.11 -10.41 -2.19
C LEU A 158 12.63 -9.88 -3.55
N SER A 159 13.87 -10.21 -3.91
CA SER A 159 14.49 -9.80 -5.18
C SER A 159 13.80 -10.46 -6.38
N THR A 160 13.53 -11.77 -6.29
CA THR A 160 12.82 -12.49 -7.36
C THR A 160 11.37 -12.02 -7.45
N ARG A 161 10.70 -11.73 -6.32
CA ARG A 161 9.36 -11.10 -6.35
C ARG A 161 9.35 -9.76 -7.08
N ALA A 162 10.34 -8.90 -6.84
CA ALA A 162 10.47 -7.65 -7.60
C ALA A 162 10.58 -7.90 -9.11
N SER A 163 11.32 -8.94 -9.51
CA SER A 163 11.45 -9.36 -10.91
C SER A 163 10.15 -9.92 -11.50
N VAL A 164 9.31 -10.59 -10.69
CA VAL A 164 7.97 -11.03 -11.12
C VAL A 164 7.07 -9.81 -11.34
N TRP A 165 7.06 -8.88 -10.39
CA TRP A 165 6.20 -7.70 -10.45
C TRP A 165 6.62 -6.67 -11.48
N SER A 166 7.89 -6.67 -11.90
CA SER A 166 8.35 -5.80 -12.98
C SER A 166 7.58 -5.99 -14.28
N LEU A 167 7.06 -7.20 -14.53
CA LEU A 167 6.18 -7.49 -15.66
C LEU A 167 4.93 -6.59 -15.70
N LEU A 168 4.41 -6.20 -14.53
CA LEU A 168 3.14 -5.46 -14.40
C LEU A 168 3.28 -3.96 -14.68
N TRP A 169 4.52 -3.45 -14.70
CA TRP A 169 4.84 -2.05 -15.01
C TRP A 169 5.87 -1.93 -16.15
N GLY A 170 5.85 -2.89 -17.08
CA GLY A 170 6.64 -2.83 -18.33
C GLY A 170 8.15 -2.89 -18.14
N GLU A 171 8.60 -3.56 -17.08
CA GLU A 171 10.02 -3.78 -16.75
C GLU A 171 10.82 -2.50 -16.50
N GLN A 172 10.16 -1.41 -16.13
CA GLN A 172 10.83 -0.18 -15.74
C GLN A 172 11.69 -0.42 -14.49
N GLN A 173 13.01 -0.23 -14.63
CA GLN A 173 13.96 -0.54 -13.58
C GLN A 173 13.78 0.40 -12.38
N GLU A 174 13.47 1.67 -12.63
CA GLU A 174 13.26 2.69 -11.61
C GLU A 174 12.08 2.33 -10.69
N LEU A 175 10.95 1.89 -11.28
CA LEU A 175 9.79 1.44 -10.52
C LEU A 175 10.10 0.17 -9.74
N THR A 176 10.81 -0.78 -10.36
CA THR A 176 11.19 -2.03 -9.70
C THR A 176 12.08 -1.78 -8.48
N GLN A 177 13.07 -0.87 -8.60
CA GLN A 177 13.94 -0.47 -7.49
C GLN A 177 13.17 0.30 -6.41
N GLN A 178 12.24 1.17 -6.79
CA GLN A 178 11.41 1.90 -5.84
C GLN A 178 10.48 0.95 -5.06
N TRP A 179 9.87 -0.03 -5.74
CA TRP A 179 9.07 -1.06 -5.10
C TRP A 179 9.91 -1.89 -4.12
N LEU A 180 11.10 -2.34 -4.56
CA LEU A 180 12.01 -3.14 -3.74
C LEU A 180 12.42 -2.39 -2.46
N LYS A 181 12.74 -1.09 -2.57
CA LYS A 181 13.06 -0.24 -1.41
C LYS A 181 11.93 -0.22 -0.38
N PHE A 182 10.68 -0.06 -0.83
CA PHE A 182 9.53 -0.06 0.10
C PHE A 182 9.25 -1.45 0.67
N ALA A 183 9.36 -2.51 -0.14
CA ALA A 183 9.17 -3.88 0.33
C ALA A 183 10.25 -4.30 1.34
N GLN A 184 11.49 -3.80 1.20
CA GLN A 184 12.55 -3.99 2.20
C GLN A 184 12.18 -3.36 3.56
N VAL A 185 11.57 -2.17 3.56
CA VAL A 185 11.09 -1.55 4.80
C VAL A 185 9.98 -2.41 5.44
N LEU A 186 9.06 -2.96 4.65
CA LEU A 186 8.04 -3.89 5.16
C LEU A 186 8.66 -5.18 5.71
N HIS A 187 9.73 -5.68 5.09
CA HIS A 187 10.43 -6.85 5.58
C HIS A 187 11.12 -6.58 6.92
N GLN A 188 11.74 -5.41 7.08
CA GLN A 188 12.35 -4.97 8.35
C GLN A 188 11.32 -4.84 9.48
N THR A 189 10.05 -4.55 9.16
CA THR A 189 8.95 -4.52 10.14
C THR A 189 8.30 -5.89 10.33
N SER A 190 8.90 -6.97 9.84
CA SER A 190 8.35 -8.34 9.87
C SER A 190 6.94 -8.43 9.26
N HIS A 191 6.67 -7.59 8.25
CA HIS A 191 5.36 -7.47 7.60
C HIS A 191 4.20 -7.16 8.58
N ALA A 192 4.49 -6.41 9.65
CA ALA A 192 3.49 -5.98 10.60
C ALA A 192 2.37 -5.17 9.91
N SER A 193 1.11 -5.52 10.16
CA SER A 193 -0.03 -4.77 9.62
C SER A 193 -0.20 -3.39 10.26
N ALA A 194 0.31 -3.21 11.49
CA ALA A 194 0.28 -1.95 12.20
C ALA A 194 1.45 -1.82 13.17
N LEU A 195 1.89 -0.58 13.37
CA LEU A 195 2.93 -0.20 14.32
C LEU A 195 2.39 0.89 15.27
N ALA A 196 2.91 0.91 16.50
CA ALA A 196 2.75 2.06 17.37
C ALA A 196 3.70 3.18 16.87
N ALA A 197 3.22 4.41 16.87
CA ALA A 197 3.94 5.54 16.29
C ALA A 197 3.83 6.80 17.16
N PRO A 198 4.87 7.66 17.17
CA PRO A 198 4.89 8.86 17.98
C PRO A 198 3.97 9.93 17.38
N LEU A 199 3.48 10.83 18.23
CA LEU A 199 2.61 11.94 17.80
C LEU A 199 3.30 12.90 16.80
N SER A 200 4.64 12.98 16.83
CA SER A 200 5.45 13.79 15.92
C SER A 200 5.33 13.40 14.44
N LEU A 201 4.71 12.27 14.11
CA LEU A 201 4.38 11.95 12.71
C LEU A 201 3.22 12.78 12.15
N LEU A 202 2.42 13.41 13.02
CA LEU A 202 1.27 14.22 12.62
C LEU A 202 1.46 15.73 12.87
N VAL A 203 2.47 16.12 13.63
CA VAL A 203 2.74 17.51 14.06
C VAL A 203 3.96 18.05 13.33
#